data_AF-A0A850R2F6-F1
#
_entry.id   AF-A0A850R2F6-F1
#
_cell.length_a   1.000
_cell.length_b   1.000
_cell.length_c   1.000
_cell.angle_alpha   90.00
_cell.angle_beta   90.00
_cell.angle_gamma   90.00
#
_symmetry.space_group_name_H-M   'P 1'
#
loop_
_entity.id
_entity.type
_entity.pdbx_description
1 polymer ?
#
loop_
_entity_poly.entity_id
_entity_poly.type
_entity_poly.pdbx_seq_one_letter_code
_entity_poly.pdbx_strand_id
1 'polypeptide(L)'
;MASIGSPPQAPRPVPRLAPRLAAPALLAVLVGVLWGLMQAPDRSAETGGLGDSAEARQAVEAWETLWSELGERGVAALSPTASDSSRRSAGDTVFMRYRNLWGRIDDEARLAFQLAALSGDPARKLALIEPLTQAEEPLIRFRAHLERARLQRRLQDFESARIAARAALAVPELPERLRSDAWFILADSAWEQDRLDEAETALNAAITDDPGFWDARRLRLEVLARRLAEPRQRAAVCLDRTRRLIQDLGALPALAEDQTQFRDLADRFARQGAPTNVALALVAGLGYHWSGDLERARITLEHAEQRRGSLPKACERLILERIAGLPASTPATEQKP
;
A
#
# COMPACT_ATOMS: atom_id res chain seq x y z
N MET A 1 -61.17 29.42 15.68
CA MET A 1 -60.56 29.92 16.93
C MET A 1 -59.09 29.52 16.88
N ALA A 2 -58.17 30.28 16.31
CA ALA A 2 -57.63 31.58 16.74
C ALA A 2 -56.94 31.51 18.12
N SER A 3 -55.61 31.44 18.14
CA SER A 3 -54.81 32.50 18.79
C SER A 3 -53.41 32.56 18.20
N ILE A 4 -53.09 33.76 17.75
CA ILE A 4 -51.86 34.23 17.12
C ILE A 4 -50.88 34.67 18.23
N GLY A 5 -49.58 34.58 17.95
CA GLY A 5 -48.49 34.70 18.93
C GLY A 5 -48.11 36.11 19.40
N SER A 6 -46.99 36.17 20.14
CA SER A 6 -46.13 37.32 20.49
C SER A 6 -44.91 36.82 21.32
N PRO A 7 -43.80 37.58 21.50
CA PRO A 7 -42.54 37.46 20.74
C PRO A 7 -41.34 36.97 21.61
N PRO A 8 -40.12 36.79 21.06
CA PRO A 8 -38.98 36.25 21.82
C PRO A 8 -38.37 37.29 22.78
N GLN A 9 -38.09 36.85 24.02
CA GLN A 9 -37.42 37.64 25.05
C GLN A 9 -35.92 37.80 24.75
N ALA A 10 -35.42 39.02 24.96
CA ALA A 10 -34.03 39.39 24.80
C ALA A 10 -33.09 38.64 25.78
N PRO A 11 -31.82 38.37 25.38
CA PRO A 11 -30.88 37.65 26.21
C PRO A 11 -30.41 38.48 27.42
N ARG A 12 -30.33 37.82 28.58
CA ARG A 12 -29.80 38.40 29.83
C ARG A 12 -28.29 38.65 29.72
N PRO A 13 -27.76 39.73 30.32
CA PRO A 13 -26.34 40.06 30.25
C PRO A 13 -25.49 39.11 31.11
N VAL A 14 -24.38 38.65 30.52
CA VAL A 14 -23.34 37.83 31.15
C VAL A 14 -22.50 38.71 32.10
N PRO A 15 -22.16 38.25 33.31
CA PRO A 15 -21.29 39.01 34.22
C PRO A 15 -19.87 39.10 33.66
N ARG A 16 -19.35 40.32 33.57
CA ARG A 16 -17.95 40.63 33.20
C ARG A 16 -17.00 40.12 34.28
N LEU A 17 -16.23 39.08 33.97
CA LEU A 17 -15.04 38.68 34.73
C LEU A 17 -13.90 39.66 34.42
N ALA A 18 -13.35 40.28 35.46
CA ALA A 18 -12.16 41.13 35.38
C ALA A 18 -10.90 40.30 35.01
N PRO A 19 -9.95 40.84 34.22
CA PRO A 19 -8.73 40.14 33.87
C PRO A 19 -7.76 40.22 35.06
N ARG A 20 -7.67 39.15 35.86
CA ARG A 20 -6.60 39.00 36.85
C ARG A 20 -5.40 38.34 36.19
N LEU A 21 -4.38 39.16 35.94
CA LEU A 21 -2.94 38.88 36.02
C LEU A 21 -2.54 37.39 36.04
N ALA A 22 -2.46 36.76 34.86
CA ALA A 22 -1.74 35.49 34.66
C ALA A 22 -0.82 35.54 33.42
N ALA A 23 -0.48 36.74 32.95
CA ALA A 23 0.31 36.94 31.74
C ALA A 23 1.82 36.62 31.88
N PRO A 24 2.53 36.88 33.01
CA PRO A 24 3.97 36.65 33.02
C PRO A 24 4.36 35.16 33.19
N ALA A 25 3.54 34.36 33.86
CA ALA A 25 3.82 32.93 34.06
C ALA A 25 3.66 32.10 32.77
N LEU A 26 2.64 32.41 31.97
CA LEU A 26 2.39 31.74 30.68
C LEU A 26 3.47 32.10 29.64
N LEU A 27 3.96 33.34 29.65
CA LEU A 27 5.06 33.77 28.78
C LEU A 27 6.40 33.13 29.18
N ALA A 28 6.69 32.99 30.47
CA ALA A 28 7.89 32.30 30.94
C ALA A 28 7.88 30.80 30.61
N VAL A 29 6.72 30.14 30.69
CA VAL A 29 6.55 28.74 30.27
C VAL A 29 6.70 28.60 28.76
N LEU A 30 6.11 29.50 27.96
CA LEU A 30 6.28 29.49 26.49
C LEU A 30 7.72 29.73 26.05
N VAL A 31 8.43 30.67 26.68
CA VAL A 31 9.85 30.91 26.40
C VAL A 31 10.72 29.76 26.89
N GLY A 32 10.41 29.14 28.04
CA GLY A 32 11.10 27.94 28.52
C GLY A 32 10.88 26.70 27.64
N VAL A 33 9.67 26.54 27.08
CA VAL A 33 9.34 25.47 26.12
C VAL A 33 10.01 25.74 24.77
N LEU A 34 10.02 26.98 24.28
CA LEU A 34 10.69 27.36 23.03
C LEU A 34 12.22 27.25 23.16
N TRP A 35 12.79 27.66 24.29
CA TRP A 35 14.22 27.50 24.58
C TRP A 35 14.60 26.03 24.80
N GLY A 36 13.74 25.24 25.46
CA GLY A 36 13.89 23.79 25.60
C GLY A 36 13.76 23.03 24.28
N LEU A 37 12.99 23.54 23.32
CA LEU A 37 12.93 23.02 21.95
C LEU A 37 14.13 23.46 21.10
N MET A 38 14.71 24.64 21.35
CA MET A 38 15.93 25.10 20.67
C MET A 38 17.23 24.54 21.27
N GLN A 39 17.23 24.12 22.55
CA GLN A 39 18.37 23.49 23.23
C GLN A 39 18.20 21.99 23.48
N ALA A 40 17.10 21.39 23.00
CA ALA A 40 17.06 19.94 22.87
C ALA A 40 18.26 19.54 21.98
N PRO A 41 19.23 18.76 22.50
CA PRO A 41 20.27 18.21 21.65
C PRO A 41 19.56 17.52 20.51
N ASP A 42 20.03 17.77 19.29
CA ASP A 42 19.53 17.21 18.06
C ASP A 42 19.67 15.67 18.11
N ARG A 43 18.79 14.99 18.85
CA ARG A 43 18.70 13.53 18.91
C ARG A 43 18.22 12.95 17.57
N SER A 44 17.96 13.82 16.59
CA SER A 44 17.76 13.51 15.18
C SER A 44 19.07 13.32 14.39
N ALA A 45 20.25 13.54 14.99
CA ALA A 45 21.54 13.43 14.31
C ALA A 45 22.46 12.28 14.81
N GLU A 46 22.01 11.46 15.76
CA GLU A 46 22.74 10.26 16.21
C GLU A 46 22.08 8.98 15.67
N THR A 47 22.25 8.75 14.36
CA THR A 47 22.72 7.49 13.76
C THR A 47 22.69 7.69 12.24
N GLY A 48 23.76 8.27 11.70
CA GLY A 48 24.00 8.30 10.24
C GLY A 48 24.31 6.93 9.63
N GLY A 49 24.32 5.86 10.42
CA GLY A 49 24.39 4.47 9.98
C GLY A 49 23.03 3.80 10.00
N LEU A 50 22.88 2.68 9.28
CA LEU A 50 21.69 1.81 9.36
C LEU A 50 21.41 1.31 10.80
N GLY A 51 22.39 1.42 11.70
CA GLY A 51 22.39 0.86 13.05
C GLY A 51 22.80 -0.62 13.03
N ASP A 52 23.32 -1.14 14.13
CA ASP A 52 23.67 -2.56 14.29
C ASP A 52 22.47 -3.45 14.69
N SER A 53 21.25 -2.92 14.54
CA SER A 53 20.05 -3.67 14.88
C SER A 53 19.90 -4.90 13.97
N ALA A 54 19.30 -5.96 14.50
CA ALA A 54 19.00 -7.16 13.71
C ALA A 54 18.14 -6.82 12.48
N GLU A 55 17.19 -5.88 12.63
CA GLU A 55 16.33 -5.40 11.55
C GLU A 55 17.11 -4.70 10.44
N ALA A 56 18.11 -3.88 10.79
CA ALA A 56 18.96 -3.22 9.81
C ALA A 56 19.80 -4.22 9.01
N ARG A 57 20.38 -5.22 9.68
CA ARG A 57 21.12 -6.30 9.03
C ARG A 57 20.23 -7.10 8.07
N GLN A 58 19.03 -7.46 8.51
CA GLN A 58 18.06 -8.17 7.68
C GLN A 58 17.64 -7.37 6.44
N ALA A 59 17.41 -6.05 6.59
CA ALA A 59 17.04 -5.20 5.47
C ALA A 59 18.16 -5.09 4.42
N VAL A 60 19.42 -4.97 4.87
CA VAL A 60 20.59 -4.96 3.98
C VAL A 60 20.77 -6.31 3.30
N GLU A 61 20.69 -7.41 4.04
CA GLU A 61 20.79 -8.76 3.46
C GLU A 61 19.72 -8.98 2.39
N ALA A 62 18.46 -8.66 2.68
CA ALA A 62 17.37 -8.79 1.71
C ALA A 62 17.54 -7.87 0.49
N TRP A 63 18.15 -6.69 0.67
CA TRP A 63 18.52 -5.80 -0.43
C TRP A 63 19.61 -6.43 -1.31
N GLU A 64 20.68 -6.93 -0.72
CA GLU A 64 21.76 -7.61 -1.44
C GLU A 64 21.26 -8.85 -2.19
N THR A 65 20.43 -9.67 -1.55
CA THR A 65 19.82 -10.85 -2.19
C THR A 65 19.00 -10.47 -3.42
N LEU A 66 18.17 -9.42 -3.34
CA LEU A 66 17.41 -8.92 -4.49
C LEU A 66 18.32 -8.63 -5.69
N TRP A 67 19.44 -7.93 -5.46
CA TRP A 67 20.36 -7.56 -6.52
C TRP A 67 21.17 -8.75 -7.05
N SER A 68 21.54 -9.69 -6.18
CA SER A 68 22.17 -10.95 -6.60
C SER A 68 21.26 -11.74 -7.54
N GLU A 69 19.99 -11.91 -7.17
CA GLU A 69 19.01 -12.64 -7.99
C GLU A 69 18.73 -11.93 -9.32
N LEU A 70 18.65 -10.58 -9.30
CA LEU A 70 18.53 -9.78 -10.52
C LEU A 70 19.76 -9.91 -11.43
N GLY A 71 20.96 -10.01 -10.88
CA GLY A 71 22.18 -10.24 -11.66
C GLY A 71 22.20 -11.61 -12.34
N GLU A 72 21.71 -12.65 -11.66
CA GLU A 72 21.70 -14.02 -12.18
C GLU A 72 20.56 -14.29 -13.17
N ARG A 73 19.34 -13.81 -12.86
CA ARG A 73 18.11 -14.19 -13.58
C ARG A 73 17.44 -13.00 -14.29
N GLY A 74 17.98 -11.78 -14.15
CA GLY A 74 17.34 -10.58 -14.68
C GLY A 74 15.95 -10.34 -14.09
N VAL A 75 15.06 -9.74 -14.87
CA VAL A 75 13.67 -9.45 -14.48
C VAL A 75 12.89 -10.72 -14.09
N ALA A 76 13.25 -11.89 -14.63
CA ALA A 76 12.62 -13.15 -14.26
C ALA A 76 12.79 -13.51 -12.77
N ALA A 77 13.75 -12.89 -12.07
CA ALA A 77 13.88 -13.00 -10.62
C ALA A 77 12.66 -12.46 -9.85
N LEU A 78 11.98 -11.47 -10.43
CA LEU A 78 10.88 -10.73 -9.79
C LEU A 78 9.52 -11.33 -10.11
N SER A 79 9.45 -12.26 -11.06
CA SER A 79 8.22 -12.96 -11.41
C SER A 79 7.77 -13.85 -10.24
N PRO A 80 6.52 -13.70 -9.75
CA PRO A 80 5.92 -14.69 -8.88
C PRO A 80 6.00 -16.06 -9.56
N THR A 81 6.34 -17.11 -8.82
CA THR A 81 6.60 -18.43 -9.41
C THR A 81 5.37 -18.92 -10.21
N ALA A 82 5.52 -19.10 -11.52
CA ALA A 82 4.41 -19.44 -12.42
C ALA A 82 4.09 -20.95 -12.48
N SER A 83 4.92 -21.80 -11.87
CA SER A 83 4.86 -23.27 -11.98
C SER A 83 3.76 -23.95 -11.17
N ASP A 84 2.91 -23.20 -10.47
CA ASP A 84 1.79 -23.72 -9.72
C ASP A 84 0.50 -23.50 -10.53
N SER A 85 -0.15 -24.61 -10.91
CA SER A 85 -1.36 -24.61 -11.75
C SER A 85 -2.56 -23.92 -11.10
N SER A 86 -2.50 -23.63 -9.80
CA SER A 86 -3.46 -22.77 -9.10
C SER A 86 -3.27 -21.27 -9.37
N ARG A 87 -2.19 -20.84 -10.06
CA ARG A 87 -1.77 -19.43 -10.21
C ARG A 87 -2.14 -18.74 -11.54
N ARG A 88 -2.98 -19.34 -12.39
CA ARG A 88 -3.53 -18.57 -13.53
C ARG A 88 -4.52 -17.53 -13.02
N SER A 89 -4.35 -16.27 -13.41
CA SER A 89 -5.30 -15.20 -13.14
C SER A 89 -6.62 -15.47 -13.86
N ALA A 90 -7.59 -16.07 -13.16
CA ALA A 90 -8.96 -16.12 -13.62
C ALA A 90 -9.79 -15.06 -12.86
N GLY A 91 -9.59 -13.76 -13.15
CA GLY A 91 -10.45 -12.66 -12.68
C GLY A 91 -10.15 -12.07 -11.28
N ASP A 92 -10.78 -10.94 -10.96
CA ASP A 92 -10.34 -10.01 -9.89
C ASP A 92 -10.88 -10.32 -8.48
N THR A 93 -11.53 -11.47 -8.30
CA THR A 93 -12.12 -11.85 -7.01
C THR A 93 -11.83 -13.31 -6.69
N VAL A 94 -11.68 -13.65 -5.40
CA VAL A 94 -11.61 -15.05 -4.91
C VAL A 94 -12.56 -16.02 -5.63
N PHE A 95 -13.79 -15.57 -5.96
CA PHE A 95 -14.82 -16.42 -6.58
C PHE A 95 -14.59 -16.71 -8.07
N MET A 96 -13.77 -15.90 -8.74
CA MET A 96 -13.33 -16.15 -10.10
C MET A 96 -11.95 -16.84 -10.09
N ARG A 97 -11.04 -16.41 -9.20
CA ARG A 97 -9.65 -16.91 -9.13
C ARG A 97 -9.54 -18.36 -8.71
N TYR A 98 -10.42 -18.81 -7.83
CA TYR A 98 -10.26 -20.08 -7.12
C TYR A 98 -11.35 -21.09 -7.43
N ARG A 99 -11.74 -21.23 -8.70
CA ARG A 99 -12.80 -22.15 -9.14
C ARG A 99 -12.63 -23.60 -8.63
N ASN A 100 -11.40 -24.03 -8.34
CA ASN A 100 -11.07 -25.37 -7.85
C ASN A 100 -10.87 -25.48 -6.33
N LEU A 101 -10.91 -24.36 -5.58
CA LEU A 101 -10.78 -24.39 -4.11
C LEU A 101 -12.14 -24.50 -3.39
N TRP A 102 -13.23 -24.62 -4.14
CA TRP A 102 -14.57 -24.76 -3.56
C TRP A 102 -14.88 -26.23 -3.29
N GLY A 103 -15.18 -26.53 -2.02
CA GLY A 103 -15.87 -27.74 -1.62
C GLY A 103 -17.34 -27.74 -2.04
N ARG A 104 -18.11 -28.71 -1.57
CA ARG A 104 -19.54 -28.81 -1.84
C ARG A 104 -20.30 -27.71 -1.09
N ILE A 105 -20.72 -26.67 -1.79
CA ILE A 105 -21.64 -25.63 -1.28
C ILE A 105 -23.07 -26.19 -1.34
N ASP A 106 -23.86 -26.01 -0.28
CA ASP A 106 -25.28 -26.39 -0.30
C ASP A 106 -26.09 -25.56 -1.32
N ASP A 107 -27.21 -26.10 -1.78
CA ASP A 107 -27.97 -25.51 -2.89
C ASP A 107 -28.65 -24.20 -2.48
N GLU A 108 -29.02 -24.04 -1.22
CA GLU A 108 -29.67 -22.84 -0.69
C GLU A 108 -28.68 -21.67 -0.61
N ALA A 109 -27.50 -21.88 -0.04
CA ALA A 109 -26.43 -20.89 -0.01
C ALA A 109 -25.98 -20.53 -1.43
N ARG A 110 -25.89 -21.50 -2.34
CA ARG A 110 -25.58 -21.23 -3.76
C ARG A 110 -26.62 -20.31 -4.37
N LEU A 111 -27.91 -20.60 -4.20
CA LEU A 111 -29.00 -19.79 -4.72
C LEU A 111 -28.97 -18.38 -4.13
N ALA A 112 -28.79 -18.25 -2.81
CA ALA A 112 -28.69 -16.95 -2.14
C ALA A 112 -27.54 -16.10 -2.69
N PHE A 113 -26.35 -16.68 -2.88
CA PHE A 113 -25.23 -15.97 -3.51
C PHE A 113 -25.51 -15.58 -4.98
N GLN A 114 -26.18 -16.44 -5.74
CA GLN A 114 -26.57 -16.13 -7.13
C GLN A 114 -27.56 -14.97 -7.19
N LEU A 115 -28.62 -15.00 -6.36
CA LEU A 115 -29.60 -13.93 -6.28
C LEU A 115 -28.97 -12.62 -5.79
N ALA A 116 -28.05 -12.69 -4.82
CA ALA A 116 -27.31 -11.53 -4.33
C ALA A 116 -26.39 -10.93 -5.41
N ALA A 117 -25.75 -11.78 -6.24
CA ALA A 117 -24.92 -11.34 -7.35
C ALA A 117 -25.75 -10.65 -8.45
N LEU A 118 -26.94 -11.15 -8.75
CA LEU A 118 -27.87 -10.58 -9.74
C LEU A 118 -28.63 -9.35 -9.23
N SER A 119 -28.66 -9.12 -7.92
CA SER A 119 -29.34 -7.97 -7.34
C SER A 119 -28.51 -6.70 -7.47
N GLY A 120 -29.10 -5.65 -8.06
CA GLY A 120 -28.56 -4.30 -8.07
C GLY A 120 -28.91 -3.47 -6.83
N ASP A 121 -29.75 -3.99 -5.93
CA ASP A 121 -30.16 -3.31 -4.70
C ASP A 121 -29.24 -3.72 -3.53
N PRO A 122 -28.45 -2.79 -2.95
CA PRO A 122 -27.57 -3.08 -1.82
C PRO A 122 -28.29 -3.66 -0.60
N ALA A 123 -29.49 -3.18 -0.27
CA ALA A 123 -30.22 -3.63 0.91
C ALA A 123 -30.69 -5.08 0.75
N ARG A 124 -31.26 -5.40 -0.41
CA ARG A 124 -31.63 -6.76 -0.77
C ARG A 124 -30.43 -7.70 -0.80
N LYS A 125 -29.28 -7.23 -1.30
CA LYS A 125 -28.04 -8.00 -1.33
C LYS A 125 -27.56 -8.35 0.08
N LEU A 126 -27.56 -7.39 1.00
CA LEU A 126 -27.24 -7.65 2.42
C LEU A 126 -28.21 -8.66 3.04
N ALA A 127 -29.52 -8.49 2.81
CA ALA A 127 -30.54 -9.37 3.37
C ALA A 127 -30.36 -10.84 2.92
N LEU A 128 -29.92 -11.07 1.68
CA LEU A 128 -29.64 -12.41 1.15
C LEU A 128 -28.35 -13.04 1.72
N ILE A 129 -27.37 -12.22 2.11
CA ILE A 129 -26.05 -12.69 2.53
C ILE A 129 -25.92 -12.79 4.06
N GLU A 130 -26.59 -11.92 4.81
CA GLU A 130 -26.49 -11.86 6.27
C GLU A 130 -26.69 -13.22 6.96
N PRO A 131 -27.72 -14.02 6.61
CA PRO A 131 -27.93 -15.33 7.25
C PRO A 131 -26.74 -16.29 7.03
N LEU A 132 -26.08 -16.21 5.87
CA LEU A 132 -24.98 -17.09 5.50
C LEU A 132 -23.69 -16.82 6.31
N THR A 133 -23.62 -15.70 7.03
CA THR A 133 -22.50 -15.41 7.94
C THR A 133 -22.45 -16.34 9.15
N GLN A 134 -23.56 -17.03 9.44
CA GLN A 134 -23.68 -18.01 10.52
C GLN A 134 -23.74 -19.46 10.01
N ALA A 135 -23.48 -19.70 8.72
CA ALA A 135 -23.48 -21.05 8.15
C ALA A 135 -22.48 -21.97 8.87
N GLU A 136 -22.75 -23.28 8.94
CA GLU A 136 -21.82 -24.23 9.57
C GLU A 136 -20.53 -24.40 8.76
N GLU A 137 -20.64 -24.34 7.43
CA GLU A 137 -19.53 -24.48 6.50
C GLU A 137 -18.64 -23.22 6.48
N PRO A 138 -17.33 -23.32 6.84
CA PRO A 138 -16.42 -22.18 6.89
C PRO A 138 -16.33 -21.40 5.58
N LEU A 139 -16.29 -22.08 4.43
CA LEU A 139 -16.20 -21.42 3.12
C LEU A 139 -17.41 -20.55 2.81
N ILE A 140 -18.61 -20.95 3.28
CA ILE A 140 -19.84 -20.17 3.12
C ILE A 140 -19.80 -18.93 4.00
N ARG A 141 -19.43 -19.08 5.28
CA ARG A 141 -19.26 -17.94 6.19
C ARG A 141 -18.25 -16.94 5.67
N PHE A 142 -17.09 -17.43 5.23
CA PHE A 142 -16.03 -16.61 4.67
C PHE A 142 -16.54 -15.79 3.47
N ARG A 143 -17.19 -16.47 2.52
CA ARG A 143 -17.77 -15.84 1.34
C ARG A 143 -18.79 -14.77 1.71
N ALA A 144 -19.67 -15.07 2.67
CA ALA A 144 -20.69 -14.13 3.13
C ALA A 144 -20.06 -12.87 3.73
N HIS A 145 -19.08 -13.02 4.63
CA HIS A 145 -18.35 -11.89 5.20
C HIS A 145 -17.60 -11.08 4.14
N LEU A 146 -16.95 -11.74 3.18
CA LEU A 146 -16.22 -11.07 2.12
C LEU A 146 -17.16 -10.25 1.21
N GLU A 147 -18.30 -10.82 0.82
CA GLU A 147 -19.29 -10.09 0.00
C GLU A 147 -19.92 -8.91 0.75
N ARG A 148 -20.17 -9.05 2.06
CA ARG A 148 -20.56 -7.92 2.91
C ARG A 148 -19.50 -6.83 2.91
N ALA A 149 -18.23 -7.20 3.08
CA ALA A 149 -17.12 -6.24 3.08
C ALA A 149 -17.01 -5.48 1.76
N ARG A 150 -17.09 -6.18 0.62
CA ARG A 150 -17.08 -5.55 -0.72
C ARG A 150 -18.25 -4.62 -0.94
N LEU A 151 -19.44 -5.02 -0.50
CA LEU A 151 -20.63 -4.20 -0.65
C LEU A 151 -20.52 -2.91 0.17
N GLN A 152 -20.14 -3.01 1.44
CA GLN A 152 -19.95 -1.84 2.30
C GLN A 152 -18.86 -0.92 1.77
N ARG A 153 -17.76 -1.49 1.25
CA ARG A 153 -16.70 -0.72 0.61
C ARG A 153 -17.21 0.08 -0.61
N ARG A 154 -18.05 -0.52 -1.47
CA ARG A 154 -18.69 0.18 -2.60
C ARG A 154 -19.65 1.28 -2.16
N LEU A 155 -20.29 1.10 -1.00
CA LEU A 155 -21.14 2.11 -0.37
C LEU A 155 -20.33 3.18 0.38
N GLN A 156 -19.00 3.11 0.34
CA GLN A 156 -18.09 3.98 1.09
C GLN A 156 -18.27 3.93 2.62
N ASP A 157 -18.95 2.91 3.14
CA ASP A 157 -18.97 2.60 4.56
C ASP A 157 -17.73 1.77 4.91
N PHE A 158 -16.61 2.47 5.03
CA PHE A 158 -15.30 1.85 5.26
C PHE A 158 -15.19 1.14 6.61
N GLU A 159 -15.93 1.59 7.61
CA GLU A 159 -15.89 0.99 8.94
C GLU A 159 -16.64 -0.34 8.96
N SER A 160 -17.85 -0.39 8.38
CA SER A 160 -18.56 -1.66 8.20
C SER A 160 -17.81 -2.62 7.27
N ALA A 161 -17.16 -2.10 6.22
CA ALA A 161 -16.30 -2.90 5.35
C ALA A 161 -15.14 -3.53 6.12
N ARG A 162 -14.47 -2.75 6.98
CA ARG A 162 -13.37 -3.20 7.85
C ARG A 162 -13.83 -4.29 8.82
N ILE A 163 -14.98 -4.09 9.48
CA ILE A 163 -15.55 -5.08 10.41
C ILE A 163 -15.83 -6.40 9.68
N ALA A 164 -16.50 -6.34 8.52
CA ALA A 164 -16.83 -7.52 7.74
C ALA A 164 -15.57 -8.24 7.19
N ALA A 165 -14.56 -7.50 6.73
CA ALA A 165 -13.30 -8.08 6.27
C ALA A 165 -12.53 -8.77 7.40
N ARG A 166 -12.49 -8.18 8.61
CA ARG A 166 -11.91 -8.83 9.79
C ARG A 166 -12.68 -10.08 10.20
N ALA A 167 -14.01 -10.06 10.11
CA ALA A 167 -14.83 -11.24 10.36
C ALA A 167 -14.53 -12.36 9.34
N ALA A 168 -14.29 -12.02 8.07
CA ALA A 168 -13.85 -12.98 7.06
C ALA A 168 -12.50 -13.62 7.44
N LEU A 169 -11.52 -12.81 7.87
CA LEU A 169 -10.20 -13.30 8.32
C LEU A 169 -10.26 -14.16 9.59
N ALA A 170 -11.28 -13.98 10.42
CA ALA A 170 -11.47 -14.74 11.65
C ALA A 170 -12.11 -16.12 11.42
N VAL A 171 -12.58 -16.42 10.20
CA VAL A 171 -13.12 -17.75 9.87
C VAL A 171 -11.97 -18.78 9.88
N PRO A 172 -12.08 -19.87 10.66
CA PRO A 172 -11.02 -20.85 10.80
C PRO A 172 -10.87 -21.74 9.57
N GLU A 173 -9.73 -22.44 9.47
CA GLU A 173 -9.48 -23.52 8.50
C GLU A 173 -9.61 -23.14 7.02
N LEU A 174 -9.42 -21.86 6.70
CA LEU A 174 -9.39 -21.38 5.33
C LEU A 174 -8.01 -21.59 4.68
N PRO A 175 -7.96 -22.00 3.40
CA PRO A 175 -6.75 -21.88 2.61
C PRO A 175 -6.23 -20.44 2.63
N GLU A 176 -4.93 -20.27 2.89
CA GLU A 176 -4.30 -18.96 3.12
C GLU A 176 -4.62 -17.95 2.01
N ARG A 177 -4.57 -18.43 0.77
CA ARG A 177 -4.81 -17.64 -0.43
C ARG A 177 -6.21 -17.02 -0.51
N LEU A 178 -7.22 -17.63 0.12
CA LEU A 178 -8.56 -17.06 0.17
C LEU A 178 -8.61 -15.79 1.05
N ARG A 179 -7.79 -15.75 2.10
CA ARG A 179 -7.72 -14.61 3.03
C ARG A 179 -7.23 -13.32 2.36
N SER A 180 -6.48 -13.47 1.27
CA SER A 180 -5.87 -12.36 0.54
C SER A 180 -6.87 -11.28 0.10
N ASP A 181 -8.06 -11.65 -0.37
CA ASP A 181 -9.11 -10.67 -0.72
C ASP A 181 -9.61 -9.86 0.48
N ALA A 182 -9.71 -10.47 1.65
CA ALA A 182 -10.13 -9.77 2.85
C ALA A 182 -9.05 -8.78 3.31
N TRP A 183 -7.77 -9.19 3.23
CA TRP A 183 -6.64 -8.27 3.44
C TRP A 183 -6.64 -7.11 2.45
N PHE A 184 -6.92 -7.37 1.18
CA PHE A 184 -6.98 -6.31 0.16
C PHE A 184 -8.11 -5.31 0.44
N ILE A 185 -9.30 -5.75 0.89
CA ILE A 185 -10.37 -4.81 1.28
C ILE A 185 -9.97 -3.97 2.49
N LEU A 186 -9.26 -4.54 3.46
CA LEU A 186 -8.71 -3.77 4.59
C LEU A 186 -7.71 -2.72 4.12
N ALA A 187 -6.82 -3.10 3.20
CA ALA A 187 -5.84 -2.20 2.62
C ALA A 187 -6.48 -1.05 1.85
N ASP A 188 -7.40 -1.36 0.93
CA ASP A 188 -8.11 -0.39 0.11
C ASP A 188 -8.98 0.55 0.96
N SER A 189 -9.66 0.02 1.99
CA SER A 189 -10.41 0.85 2.94
C SER A 189 -9.50 1.77 3.76
N ALA A 190 -8.30 1.31 4.13
CA ALA A 190 -7.32 2.13 4.85
C ALA A 190 -6.70 3.21 3.94
N TRP A 191 -6.41 2.86 2.69
CA TRP A 191 -5.88 3.77 1.67
C TRP A 191 -6.82 4.96 1.41
N GLU A 192 -8.12 4.71 1.22
CA GLU A 192 -9.13 5.76 1.01
C GLU A 192 -9.29 6.70 2.21
N GLN A 193 -8.89 6.25 3.40
CA GLN A 193 -8.90 7.02 4.63
C GLN A 193 -7.52 7.62 4.96
N ASP A 194 -6.58 7.57 4.03
CA ASP A 194 -5.19 8.05 4.18
C ASP A 194 -4.41 7.38 5.32
N ARG A 195 -4.82 6.18 5.75
CA ARG A 195 -4.17 5.40 6.81
C ARG A 195 -3.09 4.49 6.22
N LEU A 196 -2.01 5.12 5.74
CA LEU A 196 -0.99 4.44 4.93
C LEU A 196 -0.26 3.30 5.64
N ASP A 197 -0.04 3.38 6.95
CA ASP A 197 0.56 2.29 7.75
C ASP A 197 -0.32 1.02 7.78
N GLU A 198 -1.62 1.21 7.97
CA GLU A 198 -2.59 0.10 7.94
C GLU A 198 -2.71 -0.48 6.54
N ALA A 199 -2.71 0.38 5.51
CA ALA A 199 -2.73 -0.04 4.12
C ALA A 199 -1.48 -0.87 3.75
N GLU A 200 -0.28 -0.39 4.09
CA GLU A 200 0.98 -1.08 3.85
C GLU A 200 0.99 -2.47 4.54
N THR A 201 0.57 -2.52 5.80
CA THR A 201 0.50 -3.78 6.58
C THR A 201 -0.45 -4.78 5.95
N ALA A 202 -1.66 -4.35 5.57
CA ALA A 202 -2.66 -5.22 4.97
C ALA A 202 -2.25 -5.70 3.56
N LEU A 203 -1.62 -4.85 2.75
CA LEU A 203 -1.10 -5.24 1.43
C LEU A 203 0.03 -6.25 1.52
N ASN A 204 0.89 -6.10 2.53
CA ASN A 204 1.93 -7.08 2.82
C ASN A 204 1.31 -8.44 3.14
N ALA A 205 0.29 -8.49 4.00
CA ALA A 205 -0.42 -9.72 4.30
C ALA A 205 -1.12 -10.32 3.06
N ALA A 206 -1.79 -9.48 2.25
CA ALA A 206 -2.45 -9.92 1.03
C ALA A 206 -1.47 -10.60 0.06
N ILE A 207 -0.30 -9.99 -0.18
CA ILE A 207 0.70 -10.49 -1.13
C ILE A 207 1.48 -11.68 -0.57
N THR A 208 1.64 -11.77 0.76
CA THR A 208 2.16 -12.98 1.40
C THR A 208 1.21 -14.17 1.20
N ASP A 209 -0.10 -13.96 1.42
CA ASP A 209 -1.12 -15.01 1.24
C ASP A 209 -1.34 -15.34 -0.26
N ASP A 210 -1.21 -14.37 -1.17
CA ASP A 210 -1.30 -14.54 -2.63
C ASP A 210 -0.24 -13.72 -3.38
N PRO A 211 0.95 -14.31 -3.66
CA PRO A 211 1.99 -13.62 -4.41
C PRO A 211 1.58 -13.21 -5.83
N GLY A 212 0.52 -13.77 -6.40
CA GLY A 212 0.00 -13.44 -7.72
C GLY A 212 -1.07 -12.34 -7.73
N PHE A 213 -1.40 -11.74 -6.58
CA PHE A 213 -2.50 -10.77 -6.50
C PHE A 213 -2.10 -9.43 -7.13
N TRP A 214 -2.44 -9.27 -8.40
CA TRP A 214 -2.11 -8.10 -9.21
C TRP A 214 -2.61 -6.78 -8.59
N ASP A 215 -3.89 -6.66 -8.21
CA ASP A 215 -4.41 -5.40 -7.64
C ASP A 215 -3.75 -5.02 -6.32
N ALA A 216 -3.45 -6.00 -5.46
CA ALA A 216 -2.75 -5.75 -4.21
C ALA A 216 -1.34 -5.21 -4.49
N ARG A 217 -0.61 -5.78 -5.44
CA ARG A 217 0.71 -5.27 -5.85
C ARG A 217 0.63 -3.88 -6.47
N ARG A 218 -0.37 -3.62 -7.32
CA ARG A 218 -0.59 -2.30 -7.91
C ARG A 218 -0.87 -1.26 -6.83
N LEU A 219 -1.78 -1.55 -5.89
CA LEU A 219 -2.07 -0.63 -4.79
C LEU A 219 -0.85 -0.46 -3.87
N ARG A 220 -0.05 -1.51 -3.66
CA ARG A 220 1.17 -1.42 -2.86
C ARG A 220 2.23 -0.51 -3.48
N LEU A 221 2.37 -0.48 -4.81
CA LEU A 221 3.22 0.51 -5.47
C LEU A 221 2.84 1.95 -5.09
N GLU A 222 1.54 2.27 -5.13
CA GLU A 222 1.02 3.60 -4.83
C GLU A 222 1.20 3.96 -3.34
N VAL A 223 0.89 3.01 -2.45
CA VAL A 223 1.10 3.17 -1.00
C VAL A 223 2.57 3.39 -0.68
N LEU A 224 3.47 2.52 -1.15
CA LEU A 224 4.89 2.60 -0.85
C LEU A 224 5.53 3.88 -1.39
N ALA A 225 5.10 4.35 -2.57
CA ALA A 225 5.58 5.62 -3.10
C ALA A 225 5.21 6.81 -2.20
N ARG A 226 3.99 6.84 -1.66
CA ARG A 226 3.58 7.88 -0.68
C ARG A 226 4.33 7.72 0.65
N ARG A 227 4.48 6.49 1.15
CA ARG A 227 5.26 6.20 2.37
C ARG A 227 6.73 6.64 2.25
N LEU A 228 7.33 6.50 1.08
CA LEU A 228 8.71 6.96 0.83
C LEU A 228 8.84 8.48 0.76
N ALA A 229 7.75 9.21 0.50
CA ALA A 229 7.73 10.66 0.56
C ALA A 229 7.56 11.20 2.00
N GLU A 230 7.29 10.34 2.99
CA GLU A 230 7.16 10.78 4.38
C GLU A 230 8.51 11.18 4.98
N PRO A 231 8.60 12.34 5.67
CA PRO A 231 9.86 12.93 6.12
C PRO A 231 10.56 12.16 7.26
N ARG A 232 9.89 11.19 7.88
CA ARG A 232 10.41 10.46 9.06
C ARG A 232 10.22 8.97 8.91
N GLN A 233 11.24 8.29 8.41
CA GLN A 233 11.32 6.83 8.39
C GLN A 233 12.72 6.36 8.77
N ARG A 234 12.83 5.13 9.28
CA ARG A 234 14.12 4.52 9.61
C ARG A 234 14.78 4.00 8.33
N ALA A 235 16.11 3.97 8.30
CA ALA A 235 16.86 3.55 7.10
C ALA A 235 16.51 2.12 6.66
N ALA A 236 16.35 1.18 7.60
CA ALA A 236 15.94 -0.20 7.31
C ALA A 236 14.56 -0.27 6.64
N VAL A 237 13.60 0.51 7.14
CA VAL A 237 12.24 0.60 6.58
C VAL A 237 12.27 1.21 5.19
N CYS A 238 13.01 2.29 4.98
CA CYS A 238 13.21 2.90 3.66
C CYS A 238 13.77 1.90 2.63
N LEU A 239 14.77 1.11 3.04
CA LEU A 239 15.40 0.11 2.18
C LEU A 239 14.42 -1.02 1.84
N ASP A 240 13.69 -1.53 2.84
CA ASP A 240 12.70 -2.58 2.63
C ASP A 240 11.54 -2.13 1.72
N ARG A 241 11.06 -0.89 1.86
CA ARG A 241 10.03 -0.32 0.98
C ARG A 241 10.53 -0.17 -0.45
N THR A 242 11.75 0.32 -0.62
CA THR A 242 12.38 0.43 -1.95
C THR A 242 12.54 -0.94 -2.61
N ARG A 243 12.99 -1.94 -1.85
CA ARG A 243 13.08 -3.34 -2.28
C ARG A 243 11.73 -3.88 -2.75
N ARG A 244 10.66 -3.68 -1.97
CA ARG A 244 9.30 -4.13 -2.32
C ARG A 244 8.75 -3.41 -3.55
N LEU A 245 9.01 -2.11 -3.73
CA LEU A 245 8.66 -1.39 -4.95
C LEU A 245 9.28 -2.02 -6.19
N ILE A 246 10.57 -2.37 -6.13
CA ILE A 246 11.28 -3.03 -7.24
C ILE A 246 10.65 -4.39 -7.54
N GLN A 247 10.34 -5.18 -6.50
CA GLN A 247 9.67 -6.47 -6.66
C GLN A 247 8.30 -6.34 -7.33
N ASP A 248 7.49 -5.37 -6.92
CA ASP A 248 6.18 -5.15 -7.54
C ASP A 248 6.28 -4.62 -8.97
N LEU A 249 7.27 -3.76 -9.26
CA LEU A 249 7.56 -3.28 -10.60
C LEU A 249 7.88 -4.44 -11.56
N GLY A 250 8.66 -5.44 -11.12
CA GLY A 250 8.95 -6.62 -11.93
C GLY A 250 7.79 -7.63 -12.00
N ALA A 251 7.03 -7.77 -10.92
CA ALA A 251 5.95 -8.75 -10.83
C ALA A 251 4.73 -8.37 -11.70
N LEU A 252 4.32 -7.10 -11.75
CA LEU A 252 3.10 -6.68 -12.43
C LEU A 252 3.10 -6.98 -13.94
N PRO A 253 4.17 -6.63 -14.71
CA PRO A 253 4.23 -6.94 -16.14
C PRO A 253 4.28 -8.45 -16.41
N ALA A 254 4.95 -9.22 -15.53
CA ALA A 254 4.99 -10.68 -15.63
C ALA A 254 3.60 -11.29 -15.39
N LEU A 255 2.85 -10.80 -14.41
CA LEU A 255 1.49 -11.23 -14.11
C LEU A 255 0.49 -10.83 -15.20
N ALA A 256 0.74 -9.72 -15.89
CA ALA A 256 -0.10 -9.25 -16.99
C ALA A 256 0.30 -9.81 -18.37
N GLU A 257 1.42 -10.54 -18.45
CA GLU A 257 2.03 -10.98 -19.70
C GLU A 257 2.27 -9.82 -20.69
N ASP A 258 2.53 -8.62 -20.18
CA ASP A 258 2.61 -7.39 -20.95
C ASP A 258 3.79 -6.52 -20.51
N GLN A 259 4.86 -6.53 -21.30
CA GLN A 259 6.07 -5.76 -21.03
C GLN A 259 5.87 -4.24 -21.21
N THR A 260 4.81 -3.79 -21.89
CA THR A 260 4.53 -2.36 -22.03
C THR A 260 4.21 -1.70 -20.68
N GLN A 261 3.72 -2.49 -19.71
CA GLN A 261 3.46 -2.04 -18.35
C GLN A 261 4.70 -1.48 -17.64
N PHE A 262 5.92 -1.92 -17.98
CA PHE A 262 7.14 -1.34 -17.42
C PHE A 262 7.24 0.16 -17.71
N ARG A 263 6.95 0.54 -18.97
CA ARG A 263 7.00 1.94 -19.39
C ARG A 263 5.88 2.75 -18.74
N ASP A 264 4.67 2.20 -18.68
CA ASP A 264 3.53 2.90 -18.08
C ASP A 264 3.72 3.16 -16.58
N LEU A 265 4.27 2.18 -15.85
CA LEU A 265 4.63 2.33 -14.45
C LEU A 265 5.77 3.34 -14.27
N ALA A 266 6.81 3.27 -15.09
CA ALA A 266 7.92 4.24 -15.07
C ALA A 266 7.43 5.67 -15.32
N ASP A 267 6.61 5.86 -16.35
CA ASP A 267 5.99 7.13 -16.70
C ASP A 267 5.12 7.66 -15.57
N ARG A 268 4.38 6.80 -14.86
CA ARG A 268 3.58 7.21 -13.70
C ARG A 268 4.48 7.77 -12.59
N PHE A 269 5.58 7.09 -12.27
CA PHE A 269 6.55 7.56 -11.27
C PHE A 269 7.28 8.83 -11.71
N ALA A 270 7.47 9.03 -13.01
CA ALA A 270 8.09 10.24 -13.57
C ALA A 270 7.12 11.45 -13.62
N ARG A 271 5.85 11.24 -14.00
CA ARG A 271 4.85 12.31 -14.25
C ARG A 271 4.27 12.95 -12.98
N GLN A 272 4.34 12.32 -11.81
CA GLN A 272 3.84 12.88 -10.54
C GLN A 272 4.67 14.06 -9.98
N GLY A 273 5.39 14.81 -10.84
CA GLY A 273 6.21 15.94 -10.44
C GLY A 273 7.65 15.55 -10.12
N ALA A 274 8.25 14.71 -10.97
CA ALA A 274 9.59 14.15 -10.84
C ALA A 274 9.81 13.32 -9.57
N PRO A 275 10.59 12.22 -9.62
CA PRO A 275 10.78 11.38 -8.45
C PRO A 275 11.25 12.22 -7.26
N THR A 276 10.42 12.30 -6.23
CA THR A 276 10.62 13.20 -5.06
C THR A 276 11.85 12.81 -4.24
N ASN A 277 12.34 11.59 -4.44
CA ASN A 277 13.50 11.03 -3.79
C ASN A 277 14.25 10.04 -4.70
N VAL A 278 15.45 9.65 -4.27
CA VAL A 278 16.34 8.73 -5.00
C VAL A 278 15.73 7.34 -5.22
N ALA A 279 14.86 6.85 -4.32
CA ALA A 279 14.23 5.53 -4.46
C ALA A 279 13.25 5.50 -5.63
N LEU A 280 12.41 6.53 -5.78
CA LEU A 280 11.48 6.65 -6.91
C LEU A 280 12.22 6.88 -8.23
N ALA A 281 13.36 7.57 -8.20
CA ALA A 281 14.20 7.74 -9.38
C ALA A 281 14.80 6.41 -9.84
N LEU A 282 15.28 5.59 -8.89
CA LEU A 282 15.72 4.22 -9.17
C LEU A 282 14.60 3.38 -9.80
N VAL A 283 13.41 3.36 -9.19
CA VAL A 283 12.27 2.57 -9.69
C VAL A 283 11.85 3.00 -11.10
N ALA A 284 11.76 4.31 -11.36
CA ALA A 284 11.45 4.82 -12.70
C ALA A 284 12.55 4.46 -13.72
N GLY A 285 13.83 4.62 -13.34
CA GLY A 285 14.97 4.27 -14.18
C GLY A 285 14.99 2.77 -14.53
N LEU A 286 14.73 1.89 -13.56
CA LEU A 286 14.59 0.45 -13.79
C LEU A 286 13.42 0.13 -14.72
N GLY A 287 12.27 0.79 -14.54
CA GLY A 287 11.12 0.58 -15.42
C GLY A 287 11.42 0.97 -16.87
N TYR A 288 12.09 2.11 -17.09
CA TYR A 288 12.55 2.47 -18.44
C TYR A 288 13.56 1.46 -18.99
N HIS A 289 14.54 1.05 -18.18
CA HIS A 289 15.56 0.08 -18.58
C HIS A 289 14.94 -1.25 -19.01
N TRP A 290 14.03 -1.80 -18.20
CA TRP A 290 13.33 -3.06 -18.51
C TRP A 290 12.34 -2.95 -19.66
N SER A 291 11.84 -1.73 -19.96
CA SER A 291 11.05 -1.47 -21.17
C SER A 291 11.90 -1.30 -22.45
N GLY A 292 13.24 -1.31 -22.34
CA GLY A 292 14.17 -1.06 -23.44
C GLY A 292 14.41 0.42 -23.76
N ASP A 293 13.83 1.35 -23.02
CA ASP A 293 14.07 2.80 -23.17
C ASP A 293 15.32 3.22 -22.39
N LEU A 294 16.47 2.85 -22.95
CA LEU A 294 17.77 3.02 -22.31
C LEU A 294 18.17 4.49 -22.14
N GLU A 295 17.73 5.35 -23.06
CA GLU A 295 18.02 6.79 -22.98
C GLU A 295 17.28 7.44 -21.81
N ARG A 296 15.96 7.18 -21.67
CA ARG A 296 15.20 7.70 -20.53
C ARG A 296 15.65 7.07 -19.21
N ALA A 297 16.02 5.80 -19.21
CA ALA A 297 16.60 5.15 -18.04
C ALA A 297 17.85 5.91 -17.57
N ARG A 298 18.81 6.15 -18.48
CA ARG A 298 20.04 6.89 -18.19
C ARG A 298 19.75 8.29 -17.67
N ILE A 299 18.92 9.07 -18.37
CA ILE A 299 18.56 10.44 -17.96
C ILE A 299 17.91 10.45 -16.58
N THR A 300 17.01 9.51 -16.30
CA THR A 300 16.31 9.44 -15.00
C THR A 300 17.27 9.11 -13.87
N LEU A 301 18.19 8.18 -14.09
CA LEU A 301 19.17 7.74 -13.10
C LEU A 301 20.27 8.78 -12.84
N GLU A 302 20.77 9.47 -13.88
CA GLU A 302 21.76 10.55 -13.73
C GLU A 302 21.22 11.72 -12.89
N HIS A 303 19.93 12.05 -13.05
CA HIS A 303 19.30 13.09 -12.25
C HIS A 303 18.93 12.64 -10.83
N ALA A 304 19.06 11.36 -10.48
CA ALA A 304 18.72 10.86 -9.15
C ALA A 304 19.58 11.51 -8.06
N GLU A 305 20.86 11.80 -8.33
CA GLU A 305 21.74 12.44 -7.33
C GLU A 305 21.24 13.82 -6.88
N GLN A 306 20.54 14.54 -7.76
CA GLN A 306 19.95 15.84 -7.47
C GLN A 306 18.75 15.73 -6.50
N ARG A 307 18.33 14.51 -6.14
CA ARG A 307 17.18 14.20 -5.27
C ARG A 307 17.57 13.68 -3.89
N ARG A 308 18.83 13.84 -3.51
CA ARG A 308 19.34 13.50 -2.16
C ARG A 308 18.69 14.38 -1.08
N GLY A 309 18.71 13.89 0.15
CA GLY A 309 18.26 14.61 1.35
C GLY A 309 16.78 14.39 1.71
N SER A 310 16.05 13.62 0.92
CA SER A 310 14.63 13.31 1.16
C SER A 310 14.42 11.98 1.89
N LEU A 311 15.44 11.11 1.92
CA LEU A 311 15.42 9.82 2.61
C LEU A 311 16.56 9.73 3.65
N PRO A 312 16.52 8.76 4.57
CA PRO A 312 17.62 8.53 5.51
C PRO A 312 18.95 8.30 4.79
N LYS A 313 20.01 9.01 5.20
CA LYS A 313 21.34 9.00 4.53
C LYS A 313 21.86 7.60 4.22
N ALA A 314 21.72 6.66 5.15
CA ALA A 314 22.19 5.30 4.97
C ALA A 314 21.40 4.52 3.90
N CYS A 315 20.09 4.77 3.78
CA CYS A 315 19.24 4.23 2.71
C CYS A 315 19.62 4.86 1.36
N GLU A 316 19.77 6.19 1.31
CA GLU A 316 20.16 6.90 0.08
C GLU A 316 21.49 6.40 -0.47
N ARG A 317 22.48 6.23 0.40
CA ARG A 317 23.81 5.72 0.02
C ARG A 317 23.71 4.38 -0.70
N LEU A 318 23.00 3.40 -0.13
CA LEU A 318 22.84 2.07 -0.72
C LEU A 318 22.08 2.11 -2.05
N ILE A 319 21.07 2.98 -2.17
CA ILE A 319 20.33 3.19 -3.42
C ILE A 319 21.26 3.76 -4.50
N LEU A 320 22.02 4.80 -4.16
CA LEU A 320 22.92 5.48 -5.09
C LEU A 320 24.09 4.58 -5.54
N GLU A 321 24.62 3.74 -4.64
CA GLU A 321 25.61 2.71 -5.00
C GLU A 321 25.07 1.76 -6.07
N ARG A 322 23.78 1.40 -6.01
CA ARG A 322 23.12 0.60 -7.05
C ARG A 322 22.92 1.37 -8.34
N ILE A 323 22.48 2.63 -8.26
CA ILE A 323 22.34 3.49 -9.45
C ILE A 323 23.67 3.60 -10.20
N ALA A 324 24.78 3.82 -9.49
CA ALA A 324 26.11 3.93 -10.10
C ALA A 324 26.61 2.61 -10.73
N GLY A 325 26.16 1.46 -10.22
CA GLY A 325 26.49 0.14 -10.75
C GLY A 325 25.60 -0.34 -11.89
N LEU A 326 24.48 0.33 -12.19
CA LEU A 326 23.64 -0.02 -13.32
C LEU A 326 24.36 0.39 -14.62
N PRO A 327 24.42 -0.48 -15.64
CA PRO A 327 25.09 -0.16 -16.89
C PRO A 327 24.39 1.05 -17.53
N ALA A 328 25.13 2.15 -17.69
CA ALA A 328 24.80 3.17 -18.68
C ALA A 328 25.00 2.48 -20.03
N SER A 329 23.94 1.89 -20.58
CA SER A 329 24.05 1.09 -21.78
C SER A 329 24.62 1.93 -22.91
N THR A 330 25.86 1.60 -23.28
CA THR A 330 26.51 2.02 -24.51
C THR A 330 25.60 1.64 -25.68
N PRO A 331 25.35 2.51 -26.65
CA PRO A 331 24.55 2.15 -27.81
C PRO A 331 25.22 0.95 -28.50
N ALA A 332 24.44 -0.11 -28.73
CA ALA A 332 24.87 -1.24 -29.53
C ALA A 332 25.33 -0.71 -30.89
N THR A 333 26.64 -0.74 -31.14
CA THR A 333 27.19 -0.50 -32.47
C THR A 333 26.49 -1.43 -33.44
N GLU A 334 25.83 -0.83 -34.43
CA GLU A 334 25.24 -1.50 -35.59
C GLU A 334 26.25 -2.50 -36.17
N GLN A 335 26.02 -3.80 -35.97
CA GLN A 335 26.49 -4.77 -36.97
C GLN A 335 25.50 -4.69 -38.13
N LYS A 336 25.84 -3.80 -39.08
CA LYS A 336 25.25 -3.80 -40.42
C LYS A 336 25.72 -5.06 -41.20
N PRO A 337 24.90 -5.52 -42.16
CA PRO A 337 24.80 -6.92 -42.57
C PRO A 337 26.03 -7.52 -43.24
#